data_AF-A0A060WPN4-F1
#
_entry.id   AF-A0A060WPN4-F1
#
_cell.length_a   1.000
_cell.length_b   1.000
_cell.length_c   1.000
_cell.angle_alpha   90.00
_cell.angle_beta   90.00
_cell.angle_gamma   90.00
#
_symmetry.space_group_name_H-M   'P 1'
#
loop_
_entity.id
_entity.type
_entity.pdbx_description
1 polymer ?
#
loop_
_entity_poly.entity_id
_entity_poly.type
_entity_poly.pdbx_seq_one_letter_code
_entity_poly.pdbx_strand_id
1 'polypeptide(L)' 'MLYNKSFRMVLKGNWNGAGCHTEVSTKEISEEGWLQHIEQAIEKLSKQHAEHIRVYDPCGGQDNIRCLTG' A
#
# COMPACT_ATOMS: atom_id res chain seq x y z
N MET A 1 16.62 7.58 -26.94
CA MET A 1 16.96 6.63 -25.86
C MET A 1 15.67 6.17 -25.21
N LEU A 2 15.27 4.91 -25.41
CA LEU A 2 14.16 4.32 -24.66
C LEU A 2 14.73 3.84 -23.33
N TYR A 3 14.54 4.61 -22.27
CA TYR A 3 14.86 4.15 -20.92
C TYR A 3 13.82 3.11 -20.52
N ASN A 4 14.25 1.87 -20.39
CA ASN A 4 13.41 0.78 -19.88
C ASN A 4 13.25 0.99 -18.37
N LYS A 5 12.16 1.62 -17.94
CA LYS A 5 11.85 1.85 -16.52
C LYS A 5 11.10 0.64 -15.99
N SER A 6 11.76 -0.17 -15.17
CA SER A 6 11.17 -1.37 -14.56
C SER A 6 10.61 -1.04 -13.17
N PHE A 7 9.32 -1.28 -12.94
CA PHE A 7 8.70 -1.24 -11.61
C PHE A 7 8.92 -2.56 -10.87
N ARG A 8 10.19 -2.94 -10.69
CA ARG A 8 10.52 -4.15 -9.93
C ARG A 8 10.55 -3.79 -8.45
N MET A 9 9.75 -4.49 -7.65
CA MET A 9 9.55 -4.19 -6.24
C MET A 9 10.81 -4.33 -5.39
N VAL A 10 11.67 -5.33 -5.64
CA VAL A 10 12.99 -5.44 -4.98
C VAL A 10 14.07 -5.82 -5.99
N LEU A 11 15.23 -5.17 -5.89
CA LEU A 11 16.46 -5.56 -6.60
C LEU A 11 17.27 -6.51 -5.73
N LYS A 12 18.01 -7.45 -6.35
CA LYS A 12 18.89 -8.35 -5.59
C LYS A 12 19.98 -7.54 -4.87
N GLY A 13 20.12 -7.75 -3.56
CA GLY A 13 21.12 -7.09 -2.71
C GLY A 13 20.48 -6.31 -1.56
N ASN A 14 21.28 -5.55 -0.81
CA ASN A 14 20.81 -4.71 0.28
C ASN A 14 20.35 -3.33 -0.25
N TRP A 15 19.25 -3.35 -1.02
CA TRP A 15 18.66 -2.15 -1.60
C TRP A 15 17.22 -2.01 -1.12
N ASN A 16 16.78 -0.77 -0.92
CA ASN A 16 15.39 -0.50 -0.58
C ASN A 16 14.45 -1.01 -1.69
N GLY A 17 13.31 -1.55 -1.28
CA GLY A 17 12.23 -1.88 -2.20
C GLY A 17 11.53 -0.63 -2.76
N ALA A 18 10.72 -0.84 -3.79
CA ALA A 18 9.81 0.16 -4.36
C ALA A 18 8.38 -0.16 -3.92
N GLY A 19 7.68 0.85 -3.39
CA GLY A 19 6.26 0.77 -3.03
C GLY A 19 5.42 1.80 -3.80
N CYS A 20 4.10 1.74 -3.61
CA CYS A 20 3.13 2.65 -4.21
C CYS A 20 2.16 3.15 -3.15
N HIS A 21 2.63 4.03 -2.25
CA HIS A 21 1.78 4.63 -1.23
C HIS A 21 0.58 5.31 -1.89
N THR A 22 -0.61 5.04 -1.35
CA THR A 22 -1.86 5.61 -1.85
C THR A 22 -2.48 6.43 -0.74
N GLU A 23 -2.68 7.71 -1.01
CA GLU A 23 -3.40 8.62 -0.12
C GLU A 23 -4.88 8.56 -0.50
N VAL A 24 -5.76 8.39 0.50
CA VAL A 24 -7.21 8.29 0.31
C VAL A 24 -7.89 9.27 1.26
N SER A 25 -8.84 10.05 0.73
CA SER A 25 -9.67 10.96 1.51
C SER A 25 -11.13 10.88 1.04
N THR A 26 -12.04 11.11 1.96
CA THR A 26 -13.47 11.28 1.67
C THR A 26 -13.91 12.65 2.16
N LYS A 27 -15.09 13.10 1.73
CA LYS A 27 -15.61 14.43 2.08
C LYS A 27 -15.74 14.61 3.61
N GLU A 28 -16.18 13.56 4.29
CA GLU A 28 -16.36 13.48 5.74
C GLU A 28 -15.03 13.64 6.52
N ILE A 29 -13.91 13.26 5.91
CA ILE A 29 -12.56 13.44 6.49
C ILE A 29 -12.10 14.90 6.38
N SER A 30 -12.77 15.72 5.58
CA SER A 30 -12.47 17.16 5.44
C SER A 30 -13.39 18.06 6.27
N GLU A 31 -14.29 17.48 7.08
CA GLU A 31 -15.29 18.19 7.88
C GLU A 31 -14.94 18.18 9.38
N GLU A 32 -15.66 18.94 10.20
CA GLU A 32 -15.48 18.91 11.66
C GLU A 32 -15.78 17.51 12.23
N GLY A 33 -14.91 17.03 13.13
CA GLY A 33 -15.02 15.66 13.66
C GLY A 33 -14.37 14.57 12.78
N TRP A 34 -13.62 14.95 11.74
CA TRP A 34 -12.92 14.04 10.81
C TRP A 34 -12.14 12.90 11.47
N LEU A 35 -11.58 13.11 12.66
CA LEU A 35 -10.74 12.12 13.35
C LEU A 35 -11.50 10.79 13.57
N GLN A 36 -12.79 10.86 13.92
CA GLN A 36 -13.61 9.67 14.11
C GLN A 36 -13.80 8.88 12.82
N HIS A 37 -13.93 9.58 11.69
CA HIS A 37 -14.05 8.95 10.38
C HIS A 37 -12.75 8.27 9.95
N ILE A 38 -11.58 8.86 10.27
CA ILE A 38 -10.28 8.23 10.03
C ILE A 38 -10.10 7.00 10.91
N GLU A 39 -10.40 7.08 12.20
CA GLU A 39 -10.29 5.94 13.12
C GLU A 39 -11.18 4.78 12.66
N GLN A 40 -12.43 5.06 12.25
CA GLN A 40 -13.33 4.06 11.70
C GLN A 40 -12.81 3.45 10.38
N ALA A 41 -12.17 4.25 9.52
CA ALA A 41 -11.57 3.74 8.29
C ALA A 41 -10.38 2.82 8.59
N ILE A 42 -9.48 3.21 9.49
CA ILE A 42 -8.34 2.39 9.92
C ILE A 42 -8.82 1.06 10.53
N GLU A 43 -9.85 1.09 11.37
CA GLU A 43 -10.44 -0.11 11.98
C GLU A 43 -11.11 -1.05 10.97
N LYS A 44 -11.61 -0.52 9.84
CA LYS A 44 -12.11 -1.35 8.73
C LYS A 44 -10.95 -1.95 7.93
N LEU A 45 -9.91 -1.16 7.65
CA LEU A 45 -8.73 -1.60 6.92
C LEU A 45 -7.96 -2.69 7.66
N SER A 46 -7.85 -2.59 9.00
CA SER A 46 -7.16 -3.58 9.85
C SER A 46 -7.80 -4.97 9.73
N LYS A 47 -9.14 -5.04 9.67
CA LYS A 47 -9.91 -6.29 9.54
C LYS A 47 -9.76 -6.99 8.20
N GLN A 48 -9.31 -6.29 7.17
CA GLN A 48 -9.20 -6.79 5.79
C GLN A 48 -7.75 -6.86 5.28
N HIS A 49 -6.77 -6.81 6.18
CA HIS A 49 -5.36 -6.75 5.81
C HIS A 49 -4.93 -7.84 4.79
N ALA A 50 -5.30 -9.11 5.03
CA ALA A 50 -4.94 -10.22 4.15
C ALA A 50 -5.52 -10.08 2.73
N GLU A 51 -6.76 -9.59 2.63
CA GLU A 51 -7.44 -9.38 1.35
C GLU A 51 -6.81 -8.23 0.57
N HIS A 52 -6.39 -7.18 1.27
CA HIS A 52 -5.67 -6.05 0.69
C HIS A 52 -4.28 -6.44 0.16
N ILE A 53 -3.51 -7.22 0.91
CA ILE A 53 -2.20 -7.73 0.44
C ILE A 53 -2.33 -8.48 -0.88
N ARG A 54 -3.42 -9.26 -1.05
CA ARG A 54 -3.67 -10.02 -2.28
C ARG A 54 -3.89 -9.14 -3.52
N VAL A 55 -4.37 -7.90 -3.34
CA VAL A 55 -4.66 -6.97 -4.46
C VAL A 55 -3.63 -5.85 -4.61
N TYR A 56 -2.71 -5.70 -3.65
CA TYR A 56 -1.66 -4.67 -3.67
C TYR A 56 -0.47 -5.01 -4.57
N ASP A 57 -0.42 -6.22 -5.13
CA ASP A 57 0.45 -6.52 -6.27
C ASP A 57 -0.25 -7.43 -7.31
N PRO A 58 0.20 -7.41 -8.58
CA PRO A 58 -0.40 -8.24 -9.63
C PRO A 58 -0.26 -9.75 -9.41
N CYS A 59 0.62 -10.17 -8.49
CA CYS A 59 0.97 -11.56 -8.22
C CYS A 59 0.32 -12.08 -6.92
N GLY A 60 -0.78 -11.47 -6.48
CA GLY A 60 -1.57 -11.99 -5.36
C GLY A 60 -0.93 -11.82 -3.99
N GLY A 61 0.00 -10.88 -3.81
CA GLY A 61 0.75 -10.68 -2.56
C GLY A 61 2.20 -11.19 -2.64
N GLN A 62 2.54 -11.99 -3.66
CA GLN A 62 3.80 -12.73 -3.71
C GLN A 62 5.01 -11.82 -3.92
N ASP A 63 4.83 -10.71 -4.62
CA ASP A 63 5.91 -9.74 -4.79
C ASP A 63 6.08 -8.89 -3.52
N ASN A 64 4.99 -8.56 -2.81
CA ASN A 64 5.03 -7.75 -1.59
C ASN A 64 5.78 -8.44 -0.46
N ILE A 65 5.77 -9.77 -0.39
CA ILE A 65 6.57 -10.55 0.58
C ILE A 65 8.07 -10.16 0.56
N ARG A 66 8.59 -9.76 -0.61
CA ARG A 66 10.00 -9.37 -0.73
C ARG A 66 10.27 -7.96 -0.23
N CYS A 67 9.29 -7.07 -0.28
CA CYS A 67 9.39 -5.67 0.15
C CYS A 67 9.02 -5.47 1.63
N LEU A 68 8.00 -6.18 2.11
CA LEU A 68 7.39 -5.96 3.42
C LEU A 68 8.04 -6.86 4.47
N THR A 69 9.24 -6.49 4.92
CA THR A 69 10.06 -7.31 5.84
C THR A 69 10.30 -6.69 7.21
N GLY A 70 9.50 -5.68 7.59
CA GLY A 70 9.63 -4.90 8.83
C GLY A 70 8.42 -4.99 9.74
#